data_AF-A0A2S6ZED7-F1
#
_entry.id   AF-A0A2S6ZED7-F1
#
_cell.length_a   1.000
_cell.length_b   1.000
_cell.length_c   1.000
_cell.angle_alpha   90.00
_cell.angle_beta   90.00
_cell.angle_gamma   90.00
#
_symmetry.space_group_name_H-M   'P 1'
#
loop_
_entity.id
_entity.type
_entity.pdbx_description
1 polymer ?
#
loop_
_entity_poly.entity_id
_entity_poly.type
_entity_poly.pdbx_seq_one_letter_code
_entity_poly.pdbx_strand_id
1 'polypeptide(L)'
;GKLYLFVAIDRTSKFAFTELHAWANKLVAAQFLRNVIQAVPYTLHTVLTDNGIQFTNRSSDQYAFPHIFSRVCEEHGIEHRLTKIKHPWTNGQVERMNRTIKQATVKR
;
A
#
# COMPACT_ATOMS: atom_id res chain seq x y z
N GLY A 1 3.02 -10.85 19.79
CA GLY A 1 2.59 -11.37 18.47
C GLY A 1 3.18 -10.52 17.36
N LYS A 2 3.28 -11.03 16.13
CA LYS A 2 3.77 -10.29 14.96
C LYS A 2 2.63 -9.45 14.36
N LEU A 3 2.82 -8.14 14.24
CA LEU A 3 1.91 -7.23 13.52
C LEU A 3 2.52 -6.81 12.19
N TYR A 4 1.67 -6.44 11.24
CA TYR A 4 2.02 -5.93 9.93
C TYR A 4 1.66 -4.46 9.85
N LEU A 5 2.66 -3.64 9.54
CA LEU A 5 2.48 -2.19 9.34
C LEU A 5 2.17 -1.93 7.87
N PHE A 6 1.01 -1.36 7.59
CA PHE A 6 0.66 -0.80 6.29
C PHE A 6 0.92 0.70 6.32
N VAL A 7 1.57 1.21 5.27
CA VAL A 7 1.97 2.62 5.16
C VAL A 7 1.62 3.14 3.78
N ALA A 8 0.87 4.23 3.74
CA ALA A 8 0.68 5.06 2.56
C ALA A 8 1.45 6.37 2.80
N ILE A 9 2.18 6.83 1.78
CA ILE A 9 2.86 8.11 1.81
C ILE A 9 2.60 8.85 0.51
N ASP A 10 2.16 10.10 0.64
CA ASP A 10 2.07 10.99 -0.51
C ASP A 10 3.47 11.46 -0.92
N ARG A 11 3.77 11.33 -2.22
CA ARG A 11 5.11 11.64 -2.72
C ARG A 11 5.42 13.13 -2.71
N THR A 12 4.42 14.01 -2.66
CA THR A 12 4.63 15.46 -2.74
C THR A 12 4.68 16.06 -1.34
N SER A 13 3.57 16.00 -0.61
CA SER A 13 3.38 16.58 0.74
C SER A 13 4.10 15.81 1.85
N LYS A 14 4.47 14.54 1.59
CA LYS A 14 4.97 13.59 2.61
C LYS A 14 3.96 13.25 3.71
N PHE A 15 2.68 13.58 3.51
CA PHE A 15 1.62 13.08 4.38
C PHE A 15 1.67 11.56 4.42
N ALA A 16 1.70 10.99 5.62
CA ALA A 16 1.78 9.56 5.83
C ALA A 16 0.60 9.08 6.68
N PHE A 17 -0.03 8.01 6.22
CA PHE A 17 -1.11 7.33 6.91
C PHE A 17 -0.73 5.88 7.14
N THR A 18 -0.86 5.39 8.38
CA THR A 18 -0.38 4.07 8.76
C THR A 18 -1.31 3.33 9.69
N GLU A 19 -1.42 2.02 9.48
CA GLU A 19 -2.23 1.13 10.32
C GLU A 19 -1.46 -0.14 10.68
N LEU A 20 -1.69 -0.67 11.88
CA LEU A 20 -1.18 -1.95 12.33
C LEU A 20 -2.27 -3.02 12.22
N HIS A 21 -1.94 -4.12 11.55
CA HIS A 21 -2.86 -5.22 11.29
C HIS A 21 -2.28 -6.54 11.78
N ALA A 22 -3.14 -7.45 12.24
CA ALA A 22 -2.72 -8.80 12.62
C ALA A 22 -2.28 -9.64 11.40
N TRP A 23 -2.79 -9.32 10.20
CA TRP A 23 -2.51 -10.03 8.95
C TRP A 23 -2.14 -9.08 7.82
N ALA A 24 -1.37 -9.57 6.85
CA ALA A 24 -1.07 -8.86 5.59
C ALA A 24 -1.59 -9.66 4.40
N ASN A 25 -2.91 -9.57 4.17
CA ASN A 25 -3.60 -10.20 3.05
C ASN A 25 -4.31 -9.15 2.18
N LYS A 26 -4.84 -9.59 1.03
CA LYS A 26 -5.49 -8.70 0.05
C LYS A 26 -6.73 -7.97 0.58
N LEU A 27 -7.46 -8.56 1.53
CA LEU A 27 -8.64 -7.91 2.13
C LEU A 27 -8.22 -6.77 3.05
N VAL A 28 -7.18 -6.99 3.86
CA VAL A 28 -6.59 -5.96 4.72
C VAL A 28 -6.04 -4.82 3.87
N ALA A 29 -5.32 -5.12 2.78
CA ALA A 29 -4.79 -4.10 1.89
C ALA A 29 -5.89 -3.25 1.23
N ALA A 30 -6.97 -3.89 0.77
CA ALA A 30 -8.10 -3.18 0.19
C ALA A 30 -8.82 -2.29 1.22
N GLN A 31 -9.00 -2.79 2.45
CA GLN A 31 -9.58 -1.97 3.53
C GLN A 31 -8.68 -0.80 3.91
N PHE A 32 -7.36 -1.04 4.00
CA PHE A 32 -6.38 0.01 4.26
C PHE A 32 -6.46 1.12 3.20
N LEU A 33 -6.58 0.77 1.91
CA LEU A 33 -6.77 1.77 0.86
C LEU A 33 -8.05 2.60 1.05
N ARG A 34 -9.18 1.96 1.39
CA ARG A 34 -10.43 2.70 1.70
C ARG A 34 -10.26 3.69 2.85
N ASN A 35 -9.55 3.28 3.90
CA ASN A 35 -9.27 4.14 5.04
C ASN A 35 -8.36 5.31 4.64
N VAL A 36 -7.34 5.07 3.80
CA VAL A 36 -6.48 6.14 3.25
C VAL A 36 -7.31 7.14 2.45
N ILE A 37 -8.19 6.68 1.56
CA ILE A 37 -9.07 7.54 0.74
C ILE A 37 -9.93 8.44 1.63
N GLN A 38 -10.45 7.92 2.74
CA GLN A 38 -11.25 8.70 3.69
C GLN A 38 -10.41 9.69 4.51
N ALA A 39 -9.15 9.37 4.80
CA ALA A 39 -8.30 10.14 5.69
C ALA A 39 -7.59 11.33 5.01
N VAL A 40 -7.33 11.23 3.71
CA VAL A 40 -6.60 12.30 2.99
C VAL A 40 -7.54 13.45 2.60
N PRO A 41 -7.12 14.72 2.71
CA PRO A 41 -7.95 15.87 2.34
C PRO A 41 -7.92 16.18 0.82
N TYR A 42 -7.57 15.21 -0.02
CA TYR A 42 -7.41 15.37 -1.47
C TYR A 42 -7.78 14.10 -2.22
N THR A 43 -8.07 14.23 -3.52
CA THR A 43 -8.36 13.08 -4.38
C THR A 43 -7.07 12.35 -4.74
N LEU A 44 -7.05 11.03 -4.56
CA LEU A 44 -5.99 10.18 -5.07
C LEU A 44 -6.23 9.93 -6.55
N HIS A 45 -5.23 10.21 -7.40
CA HIS A 45 -5.30 9.87 -8.82
C HIS A 45 -4.51 8.62 -9.18
N THR A 46 -3.46 8.32 -8.41
CA THR A 46 -2.58 7.18 -8.68
C THR A 46 -2.08 6.59 -7.37
N VAL A 47 -2.12 5.27 -7.27
CA VAL A 47 -1.49 4.50 -6.21
C VAL A 47 -0.38 3.65 -6.82
N LEU A 48 0.81 3.72 -6.22
CA LEU A 48 1.97 2.92 -6.61
C LEU A 48 2.27 1.90 -5.51
N THR A 49 2.21 0.61 -5.81
CA THR A 49 2.59 -0.47 -4.89
C THR A 49 3.70 -1.34 -5.48
N ASP A 50 4.29 -2.21 -4.66
CA ASP A 50 5.09 -3.31 -5.21
C ASP A 50 4.20 -4.43 -5.77
N ASN A 51 4.85 -5.47 -6.30
CA ASN A 51 4.19 -6.65 -6.86
C ASN A 51 3.80 -7.67 -5.76
N GLY A 52 3.63 -7.23 -4.51
CA GLY A 52 3.21 -8.07 -3.40
C GLY A 52 1.81 -8.65 -3.63
N ILE A 53 1.61 -9.89 -3.15
CA ILE A 53 0.32 -10.61 -3.27
C ILE A 53 -0.83 -9.93 -2.55
N GLN A 54 -0.53 -8.94 -1.70
CA GLN A 54 -1.51 -8.11 -1.03
C GLN A 54 -2.11 -7.05 -1.96
N PHE A 55 -1.42 -6.69 -3.04
CA PHE A 55 -1.78 -5.59 -3.94
C PHE A 55 -2.13 -6.07 -5.35
N THR A 56 -1.57 -7.19 -5.80
CA THR A 56 -1.82 -7.75 -7.12
C THR A 56 -1.85 -9.28 -7.12
N ASN A 57 -2.54 -9.88 -8.10
CA ASN A 57 -2.43 -11.30 -8.40
C ASN A 57 -1.02 -11.62 -8.91
N ARG A 58 -0.56 -12.88 -8.73
CA ARG A 58 0.70 -13.34 -9.31
C ARG A 58 0.51 -13.61 -10.81
N SER A 59 1.60 -13.56 -11.57
CA SER A 59 1.60 -13.98 -12.97
C SER A 59 1.19 -15.45 -13.17
N SER A 60 1.37 -16.29 -12.14
CA SER A 60 0.92 -17.69 -12.12
C SER A 60 -0.59 -17.85 -12.01
N ASP A 61 -1.33 -16.81 -11.60
CA ASP A 61 -2.75 -16.89 -11.26
C ASP A 61 -3.62 -16.63 -12.50
N GLN A 62 -3.45 -17.46 -13.55
CA GLN A 62 -4.03 -17.23 -14.89
C GLN A 62 -5.56 -17.07 -14.92
N TYR A 63 -6.27 -17.71 -13.98
CA TYR A 63 -7.74 -17.71 -13.92
C TYR A 63 -8.28 -16.93 -12.71
N ALA A 64 -7.45 -16.13 -12.03
CA ALA A 64 -7.91 -15.35 -10.91
C ALA A 64 -8.79 -14.19 -11.36
N PHE A 65 -9.89 -13.97 -10.63
CA PHE A 65 -10.67 -12.74 -10.74
C PHE A 65 -9.80 -11.50 -10.50
N PRO A 66 -10.23 -10.32 -10.98
CA PRO A 66 -9.54 -9.07 -10.72
C PRO A 66 -9.19 -8.91 -9.24
N HIS A 67 -7.96 -8.48 -8.96
CA HIS A 67 -7.48 -8.35 -7.60
C HIS A 67 -8.30 -7.28 -6.86
N ILE A 68 -8.76 -7.59 -5.63
CA ILE A 68 -9.69 -6.72 -4.87
C ILE A 68 -9.11 -5.32 -4.64
N PHE A 69 -7.80 -5.19 -4.48
CA PHE A 69 -7.14 -3.90 -4.36
C PHE A 69 -7.31 -3.05 -5.63
N SER A 70 -7.07 -3.65 -6.81
CA SER A 70 -7.27 -2.99 -8.10
C SER A 70 -8.74 -2.60 -8.31
N ARG A 71 -9.68 -3.45 -7.86
CA ARG A 71 -11.11 -3.13 -7.90
C ARG A 71 -11.46 -1.91 -7.04
N VAL A 72 -10.92 -1.80 -5.82
CA VAL A 72 -11.14 -0.62 -4.98
C VAL A 72 -10.57 0.64 -5.64
N CYS A 73 -9.40 0.53 -6.28
CA CYS A 73 -8.84 1.63 -7.06
C CYS A 73 -9.80 2.06 -8.20
N GLU A 74 -10.29 1.11 -8.99
CA GLU A 74 -11.22 1.36 -10.09
C GLU A 74 -12.54 2.01 -9.62
N GLU A 75 -13.13 1.50 -8.54
CA GLU A 75 -14.35 2.05 -7.92
C GLU A 75 -14.20 3.53 -7.51
N HIS A 76 -12.98 4.00 -7.27
CA HIS A 76 -12.67 5.38 -6.87
C HIS A 76 -11.97 6.19 -7.97
N GLY A 77 -11.87 5.67 -9.19
CA GLY A 77 -11.18 6.35 -10.30
C GLY A 77 -9.67 6.53 -10.08
N ILE A 78 -9.05 5.66 -9.28
CA ILE A 78 -7.62 5.68 -8.96
C ILE A 78 -6.88 4.75 -9.93
N GLU A 79 -5.85 5.25 -10.59
CA GLU A 79 -4.95 4.41 -11.37
C GLU A 79 -4.04 3.59 -10.45
N HIS A 80 -4.08 2.26 -10.56
CA HIS A 80 -3.19 1.38 -9.82
C HIS A 80 -1.94 1.04 -10.65
N ARG A 81 -0.77 1.50 -10.22
CA ARG A 81 0.53 1.21 -10.83
C ARG A 81 1.35 0.28 -9.94
N LEU A 82 2.09 -0.63 -10.58
CA LEU A 82 3.05 -1.49 -9.90
C LEU A 82 4.47 -0.99 -10.14
N THR A 83 5.34 -1.13 -9.14
CA THR A 83 6.77 -0.86 -9.33
C THR A 83 7.37 -1.83 -10.34
N LYS A 84 8.38 -1.35 -11.08
CA LYS A 84 9.16 -2.24 -11.93
C LYS A 84 10.00 -3.17 -11.05
N ILE A 85 10.01 -4.45 -11.41
CA ILE A 85 10.82 -5.48 -10.77
C ILE A 85 12.31 -5.06 -10.84
N LYS A 86 13.03 -5.13 -9.71
CA LYS A 86 14.45 -4.71 -9.56
C LYS A 86 14.73 -3.20 -9.60
N HIS A 87 13.73 -2.35 -9.34
CA HIS A 87 13.91 -0.90 -9.23
C HIS A 87 13.63 -0.38 -7.80
N PRO A 88 14.53 -0.65 -6.82
CA PRO A 88 14.26 -0.40 -5.40
C PRO A 88 14.03 1.08 -5.06
N TRP A 89 14.57 2.02 -5.84
CA TRP A 89 14.45 3.46 -5.56
C TRP A 89 13.02 3.97 -5.64
N THR A 90 12.11 3.31 -6.38
CA THR A 90 10.69 3.71 -6.42
C THR A 90 9.98 3.47 -5.08
N ASN A 91 10.52 2.58 -4.24
CA ASN A 91 10.04 2.33 -2.89
C ASN A 91 10.85 3.08 -1.81
N GLY A 92 11.86 3.86 -2.18
CA GLY A 92 12.76 4.48 -1.21
C GLY A 92 12.06 5.43 -0.22
N GLN A 93 10.98 6.09 -0.65
CA GLN A 93 10.19 6.96 0.23
C GLN A 93 9.44 6.18 1.31
N VAL A 94 8.71 5.14 0.92
CA VAL A 94 7.97 4.31 1.89
C VAL A 94 8.93 3.52 2.79
N GLU A 95 10.05 3.05 2.26
CA GLU A 95 11.09 2.39 3.06
C GLU A 95 11.71 3.33 4.10
N ARG A 96 11.97 4.59 3.72
CA ARG A 96 12.45 5.61 4.67
C ARG A 96 11.42 5.89 5.75
N MET A 97 10.16 6.06 5.39
CA MET A 97 9.06 6.26 6.33
C MET A 97 8.91 5.08 7.29
N ASN A 98 8.96 3.85 6.77
CA ASN A 98 8.94 2.63 7.58
C ASN A 98 10.07 2.59 8.62
N ARG A 99 11.28 3.04 8.27
CA ARG A 99 12.39 3.16 9.23
C ARG A 99 12.10 4.20 10.31
N THR A 100 11.62 5.39 9.93
CA THR A 100 11.28 6.46 10.87
C THR A 100 10.21 6.01 11.88
N ILE A 101 9.14 5.37 11.40
CA ILE A 101 8.07 4.86 12.27
C ILE A 101 8.62 3.81 13.23
N LYS A 102 9.36 2.82 12.72
CA LYS A 102 9.95 1.78 13.58
C LYS A 102 10.88 2.36 14.64
N GLN A 103 11.70 3.35 14.30
CA GLN A 103 12.57 4.02 15.26
C GLN A 103 11.79 4.78 16.34
N ALA A 104 10.66 5.39 15.98
CA ALA A 104 9.83 6.13 16.92
C ALA A 104 8.97 5.22 17.82
N THR A 105 8.54 4.05 17.33
CA THR A 105 7.56 3.20 18.01
C THR A 105 8.14 1.95 18.66
N VAL A 106 9.37 1.55 18.32
CA VAL A 106 10.02 0.36 18.90
C VAL A 106 11.13 0.83 19.85
N LYS A 107 10.93 0.64 21.15
CA LYS A 107 12.03 0.69 22.13
C LYS A 107 12.87 -0.58 21.96
N ARG A 108 14.20 -0.43 21.88
CA ARG A 108 15.14 -1.55 21.97
C ARG A 108 15.07 -2.20 23.34
#